data_AF-A0A9E3DG96-F1
#
_entry.id   AF-A0A9E3DG96-F1
#
_cell.length_a   1.000
_cell.length_b   1.000
_cell.length_c   1.000
_cell.angle_alpha   90.00
_cell.angle_beta   90.00
_cell.angle_gamma   90.00
#
_symmetry.space_group_name_H-M   'P 1'
#
loop_
_entity.id
_entity.type
_entity.pdbx_description
1 polymer ?
#
loop_
_entity_poly.entity_id
_entity_poly.type
_entity_poly.pdbx_seq_one_letter_code
_entity_poly.pdbx_strand_id
1 'polypeptide(L)'
;MKFILVNHRTPIDSGTCAECSRSLASGYLKSVSTRRQYCDYDCYVRYEGRSRPAPWLVASHQVPFDMITLFFAASCSYSIALAKAASRFGEVMATEIRTTIESAGAEMRREENTLGPSGVRERQ
;
A
#
# COMPACT_ATOMS: atom_id res chain seq x y z
N MET A 1 1.13 -5.66 -36.76
CA MET A 1 -0.31 -5.92 -36.51
C MET A 1 -0.88 -6.63 -37.74
N LYS A 2 -1.84 -7.56 -37.58
CA LYS A 2 -2.36 -8.40 -38.68
C LYS A 2 -3.83 -8.04 -38.95
N PHE A 3 -4.19 -7.89 -40.22
CA PHE A 3 -5.56 -7.64 -40.67
C PHE A 3 -5.95 -8.62 -41.78
N ILE A 4 -7.25 -8.75 -42.01
CA ILE A 4 -7.86 -9.56 -43.06
C ILE A 4 -8.66 -8.64 -43.97
N LEU A 5 -8.42 -8.71 -45.27
CA LEU A 5 -9.26 -8.06 -46.27
C LEU A 5 -10.44 -8.98 -46.60
N VAL A 6 -11.66 -8.53 -46.33
CA VAL A 6 -12.89 -9.27 -46.60
C VAL A 6 -13.51 -8.73 -47.88
N ASN A 7 -13.29 -9.43 -49.00
CA ASN A 7 -13.86 -9.04 -50.29
C ASN A 7 -15.33 -9.50 -50.43
N HIS A 8 -16.17 -8.61 -50.94
CA HIS A 8 -17.53 -8.88 -51.42
C HIS A 8 -18.49 -9.60 -50.47
N ARG A 9 -18.23 -9.57 -49.16
CA ARG A 9 -19.19 -10.00 -48.14
C ARG A 9 -19.68 -8.79 -47.37
N THR A 10 -20.99 -8.65 -47.28
CA THR A 10 -21.62 -7.72 -46.33
C THR A 10 -21.45 -8.28 -44.93
N PRO A 11 -21.00 -7.50 -43.94
CA PRO A 11 -20.92 -7.98 -42.56
C PRO A 11 -22.32 -8.41 -42.06
N ILE A 12 -22.38 -9.47 -41.25
CA ILE A 12 -23.65 -10.07 -40.78
C ILE A 12 -24.46 -9.08 -39.95
N ASP A 13 -23.79 -8.33 -39.07
CA ASP A 13 -24.35 -7.18 -38.37
C ASP A 13 -23.95 -5.92 -39.13
N SER A 14 -24.81 -4.91 -39.21
CA SER A 14 -24.55 -3.64 -39.91
C SER A 14 -23.22 -3.03 -39.46
N GLY A 15 -22.15 -3.42 -40.14
CA GLY A 15 -20.79 -3.11 -39.72
C GLY A 15 -20.53 -1.65 -40.00
N THR A 16 -20.24 -0.88 -38.96
CA THR A 16 -19.72 0.48 -39.12
C THR A 16 -18.21 0.46 -38.98
N CYS A 17 -17.55 1.37 -39.70
CA CYS A 17 -16.12 1.55 -39.56
C CYS A 17 -15.80 2.05 -38.15
N ALA A 18 -14.84 1.42 -37.47
CA ALA A 18 -14.45 1.79 -36.11
C ALA A 18 -13.81 3.20 -36.00
N GLU A 19 -13.34 3.78 -37.10
CA GLU A 19 -12.68 5.09 -37.12
C GLU A 19 -13.62 6.22 -37.61
N CYS A 20 -14.31 6.00 -38.73
CA CYS A 20 -15.14 7.04 -39.37
C CYS A 20 -16.66 6.84 -39.21
N SER A 21 -17.08 5.77 -38.52
CA SER A 21 -18.49 5.43 -38.25
C SER A 21 -19.37 5.26 -39.50
N ARG A 22 -18.79 5.25 -40.70
CA ARG A 22 -19.52 5.01 -41.95
C ARG A 22 -19.96 3.55 -42.05
N SER A 23 -21.11 3.32 -42.68
CA SER A 23 -21.56 1.97 -43.04
C SER A 23 -20.53 1.30 -43.96
N LEU A 24 -20.15 0.08 -43.63
CA LEU A 24 -19.22 -0.70 -44.44
C LEU A 24 -19.95 -1.27 -45.65
N ALA A 25 -19.41 -0.99 -46.83
CA ALA A 25 -19.89 -1.54 -48.09
C ALA A 25 -19.25 -2.91 -48.38
N SER A 26 -19.43 -3.43 -49.59
CA SER A 26 -18.72 -4.62 -50.06
C SER A 26 -17.21 -4.37 -50.07
N GLY A 27 -16.43 -5.16 -49.33
CA GLY A 27 -14.99 -4.94 -49.20
C GLY A 27 -14.67 -4.12 -47.95
N TYR A 28 -14.19 -4.78 -46.90
CA TYR A 28 -13.74 -4.09 -45.68
C TYR A 28 -12.53 -4.79 -45.07
N LEU A 29 -11.79 -4.06 -44.25
CA LEU A 29 -10.65 -4.56 -43.49
C LEU A 29 -11.09 -4.95 -42.09
N LYS A 30 -10.65 -6.12 -41.60
CA LYS A 30 -10.93 -6.60 -40.25
C LYS A 30 -9.62 -6.84 -39.51
N SER A 31 -9.44 -6.17 -38.37
CA SER A 31 -8.30 -6.46 -37.50
C SER A 31 -8.45 -7.83 -36.85
N VAL A 32 -7.38 -8.64 -36.87
CA VAL A 32 -7.38 -9.98 -36.26
C VAL A 32 -7.38 -9.88 -34.74
N SER A 33 -6.68 -8.89 -34.17
CA SER A 33 -6.53 -8.74 -32.73
C SER A 33 -7.79 -8.17 -32.08
N THR A 34 -8.36 -7.12 -32.66
CA THR A 34 -9.49 -6.39 -32.05
C THR A 34 -10.84 -6.76 -32.63
N ARG A 35 -10.88 -7.58 -33.70
CA ARG A 35 -12.08 -7.93 -34.49
C ARG A 35 -12.85 -6.72 -35.06
N ARG A 36 -12.30 -5.51 -34.94
CA ARG A 36 -12.87 -4.26 -35.47
C ARG A 36 -12.78 -4.22 -37.00
N GLN A 37 -13.73 -3.54 -37.60
CA GLN A 37 -13.89 -3.43 -39.04
C GLN A 37 -13.57 -1.99 -39.49
N TYR A 38 -12.94 -1.85 -40.64
CA TYR A 38 -12.43 -0.60 -41.19
C TYR A 38 -12.77 -0.48 -42.67
N CYS A 39 -12.98 0.77 -43.07
CA CYS A 39 -13.35 1.13 -44.43
C CYS A 39 -12.22 0.81 -45.43
N ASP A 40 -11.01 1.19 -45.06
CA ASP A 40 -9.78 1.09 -45.84
C ASP A 40 -8.58 0.99 -44.89
N TYR A 41 -7.38 0.94 -45.47
CA TYR A 41 -6.14 0.85 -44.73
C TYR A 41 -5.84 2.14 -43.96
N ASP A 42 -6.27 3.31 -44.44
CA ASP A 42 -6.03 4.60 -43.79
C ASP A 42 -6.84 4.72 -42.49
N CYS A 43 -8.12 4.32 -42.53
CA CYS A 43 -9.01 4.12 -41.39
C CYS A 43 -8.33 3.23 -40.33
N TYR A 44 -7.69 2.15 -40.76
CA TYR A 44 -6.99 1.21 -39.88
C TYR A 44 -5.73 1.84 -39.24
N VAL A 45 -4.88 2.50 -40.01
CA VAL A 45 -3.64 3.13 -39.50
C VAL A 45 -3.94 4.28 -38.54
N ARG A 46 -4.95 5.11 -38.85
CA ARG A 46 -5.38 6.20 -37.94
C ARG A 46 -5.85 5.64 -36.60
N TYR A 47 -6.64 4.58 -36.64
CA TYR A 47 -7.10 3.92 -35.43
C TYR A 47 -5.91 3.35 -34.64
N GLU A 48 -4.94 2.69 -35.27
CA GLU A 48 -3.74 2.21 -34.58
C GLU A 48 -2.90 3.33 -33.98
N GLY A 49 -2.77 4.46 -34.67
CA GLY A 49 -2.07 5.64 -34.16
C GLY A 49 -2.74 6.24 -32.91
N ARG A 50 -4.07 6.23 -32.86
CA ARG A 50 -4.86 6.76 -31.73
C ARG A 50 -5.06 5.77 -30.59
N SER A 51 -5.16 4.48 -30.90
CA SER A 51 -5.37 3.41 -29.92
C SER A 51 -4.08 2.97 -29.23
N ARG A 52 -2.92 3.32 -29.78
CA ARG A 52 -1.68 3.24 -29.01
C ARG A 52 -1.77 4.24 -27.86
N PRO A 53 -1.84 3.78 -26.59
CA PRO A 53 -1.69 4.70 -25.48
C PRO A 53 -0.36 5.39 -25.68
N ALA A 54 -0.37 6.71 -25.57
CA ALA A 54 0.85 7.47 -25.74
C ALA A 54 1.90 6.92 -24.74
N PRO A 55 3.18 6.84 -25.11
CA PRO A 55 4.20 6.20 -24.26
C PRO A 55 4.23 6.74 -22.83
N TRP A 56 3.90 8.02 -22.66
CA TRP A 56 3.82 8.69 -21.36
C TRP A 56 2.66 8.21 -20.46
N LEU A 57 1.55 7.73 -21.03
CA LEU A 57 0.44 7.16 -20.25
C LEU A 57 0.78 5.77 -19.67
N VAL A 58 1.66 5.01 -20.33
CA VAL A 58 2.12 3.71 -19.84
C VAL A 58 3.29 3.88 -18.86
N ALA A 59 4.11 4.92 -19.03
CA ALA A 59 5.25 5.20 -18.16
C ALA A 59 4.86 5.65 -16.74
N SER A 60 3.67 6.23 -16.53
CA SER A 60 3.25 6.73 -15.21
C SER A 60 3.03 5.64 -14.15
N HIS A 61 2.97 4.35 -14.51
CA HIS A 61 2.70 3.26 -13.55
C HIS A 61 3.96 2.61 -12.93
N GLN A 62 5.17 2.97 -13.38
CA GLN A 62 6.40 2.36 -12.86
C GLN A 62 6.97 3.09 -11.62
N VAL A 63 6.52 4.32 -11.33
CA VAL A 63 7.02 5.17 -10.23
C VAL A 63 6.17 5.19 -8.93
N PRO A 64 4.85 4.85 -8.92
CA PRO A 64 4.04 4.96 -7.70
C PRO A 64 4.42 3.97 -6.59
N PHE A 65 4.90 2.78 -6.94
CA PHE A 65 5.16 1.71 -5.96
C PHE A 65 6.43 1.94 -5.12
N ASP A 66 7.47 2.54 -5.71
CA ASP A 66 8.71 2.82 -4.99
C ASP A 66 8.53 3.90 -3.93
N MET A 67 7.74 4.94 -4.24
CA MET A 67 7.43 5.99 -3.27
C MET A 67 6.63 5.44 -2.08
N ILE A 68 5.59 4.63 -2.34
CA ILE A 68 4.80 4.01 -1.28
C ILE A 68 5.68 3.11 -0.39
N THR A 69 6.57 2.31 -0.99
CA THR A 69 7.48 1.43 -0.26
C THR A 69 8.49 2.21 0.60
N LEU A 70 9.03 3.33 0.08
CA LEU A 70 9.92 4.21 0.85
C LEU A 70 9.22 4.84 2.05
N PHE A 71 7.97 5.30 1.89
CA PHE A 71 7.19 5.89 2.98
C PHE A 71 6.95 4.88 4.12
N PHE A 72 6.57 3.65 3.79
CA PHE A 72 6.39 2.60 4.80
C PHE A 72 7.71 2.25 5.49
N ALA A 73 8.81 2.10 4.75
CA ALA A 73 10.11 1.80 5.33
C ALA A 73 10.61 2.90 6.30
N ALA A 74 10.45 4.18 5.92
CA ALA A 74 10.81 5.30 6.77
C ALA A 74 9.91 5.43 8.01
N SER A 75 8.61 5.13 7.89
CA SER A 75 7.68 5.20 9.02
C SER A 75 7.93 4.11 10.07
N CYS A 76 8.34 2.91 9.64
CA CYS A 76 8.65 1.80 10.54
C CYS A 76 9.91 2.06 11.38
N SER A 77 10.94 2.68 10.82
CA SER A 77 12.18 2.96 11.56
C SER A 77 11.97 3.97 12.69
N TYR A 78 11.15 5.00 12.47
CA TYR A 78 10.78 5.98 13.50
C TYR A 78 9.96 5.34 14.63
N SER A 79 8.98 4.50 14.28
CA SER A 79 8.12 3.82 15.26
C SER A 79 8.90 2.86 16.15
N ILE A 80 9.86 2.11 15.59
CA ILE A 80 10.73 1.20 16.36
C ILE A 80 11.68 1.99 17.27
N ALA A 81 12.25 3.09 16.80
CA ALA A 81 13.13 3.94 17.61
C ALA A 81 12.37 4.56 18.80
N LEU A 82 11.15 5.05 18.57
CA LEU A 82 10.29 5.61 19.62
C LEU A 82 9.89 4.54 20.65
N ALA A 83 9.49 3.34 20.20
CA ALA A 83 9.14 2.24 21.10
C ALA A 83 10.34 1.78 21.95
N LYS A 84 11.54 1.73 21.37
CA LYS A 84 12.77 1.42 22.12
C LYS A 84 13.10 2.49 23.15
N ALA A 85 13.00 3.78 22.79
CA ALA A 85 13.22 4.87 23.74
C ALA A 85 12.21 4.81 24.90
N ALA A 86 10.91 4.66 24.61
CA ALA A 86 9.87 4.55 25.62
C ALA A 86 10.05 3.34 26.56
N SER A 87 10.51 2.20 26.02
CA SER A 87 10.79 1.01 26.84
C SER A 87 11.95 1.24 27.81
N ARG A 88 13.01 1.97 27.39
CA ARG A 88 14.12 2.32 28.29
C ARG A 88 13.68 3.25 29.41
N PHE A 89 12.80 4.21 29.11
CA PHE A 89 12.20 5.05 30.16
C PHE A 89 11.35 4.21 31.12
N GLY A 90 10.57 3.25 30.61
CA GLY A 90 9.78 2.34 31.45
C GLY A 90 10.64 1.48 32.38
N GLU A 91 11.76 0.95 31.88
CA GLU A 91 12.71 0.17 32.68
C GLU A 91 13.36 1.02 33.79
N VAL A 92 13.82 2.23 33.47
CA VAL A 92 14.44 3.15 34.46
C VAL A 92 13.44 3.52 35.55
N MET A 93 12.21 3.91 35.18
CA MET A 93 11.17 4.26 36.15
C MET A 93 10.77 3.07 37.03
N ALA A 94 10.70 1.85 36.47
CA ALA A 94 10.41 0.65 37.24
C ALA A 94 11.51 0.33 38.27
N THR A 95 12.79 0.58 37.93
CA THR A 95 13.90 0.41 38.87
C THR A 95 13.89 1.45 39.99
N GLU A 96 13.58 2.72 39.69
CA GLU A 96 13.46 3.75 40.74
C GLU A 96 12.28 3.50 41.69
N ILE A 97 11.13 3.04 41.16
CA ILE A 97 9.99 2.68 42.00
C ILE A 97 10.33 1.48 42.89
N ARG A 98 11.04 0.48 42.37
CA ARG A 98 11.46 -0.68 43.17
C ARG A 98 12.41 -0.26 44.29
N THR A 99 13.41 0.56 44.03
CA THR A 99 14.38 0.98 45.05
C THR A 99 13.76 1.88 46.10
N THR A 100 12.80 2.74 45.73
CA THR A 100 12.04 3.57 46.69
C THR A 100 11.11 2.75 47.57
N ILE A 101 10.46 1.71 47.04
CA ILE A 101 9.67 0.77 47.85
C ILE A 101 10.57 -0.03 48.79
N GLU A 102 11.71 -0.53 48.32
CA GLU A 102 12.66 -1.29 49.14
C GLU A 102 13.27 -0.44 50.25
N SER A 103 13.63 0.82 49.99
CA SER A 103 14.16 1.72 51.01
C SER A 103 13.10 2.15 52.02
N ALA A 104 11.87 2.43 51.58
CA ALA A 104 10.75 2.71 52.48
C ALA A 104 10.41 1.50 53.38
N GLY A 105 10.46 0.28 52.83
CA GLY A 105 10.26 -0.95 53.59
C GLY A 105 11.41 -1.25 54.57
N ALA A 106 12.66 -0.93 54.19
CA ALA A 106 13.81 -1.05 55.07
C ALA A 106 13.77 -0.06 56.23
N GLU A 107 13.31 1.17 55.99
CA GLU A 107 13.16 2.20 57.03
C GLU A 107 12.04 1.83 58.00
N MET A 108 10.90 1.36 57.51
CA MET A 108 9.78 0.90 58.35
C MET A 108 10.16 -0.28 59.24
N ARG A 109 10.92 -1.25 58.70
CA ARG A 109 11.44 -2.40 59.47
C ARG A 109 12.52 -1.99 60.48
N ARG A 110 13.24 -0.89 60.22
CA ARG A 110 14.20 -0.32 61.18
C ARG A 110 13.46 0.36 62.33
N GLU A 111 12.42 1.12 62.02
CA GLU A 111 11.57 1.82 63.00
C GLU A 111 10.88 0.82 63.96
N GLU A 112 10.33 -0.28 63.43
CA GLU A 112 9.72 -1.38 64.20
C GLU A 112 10.72 -2.08 65.14
N ASN A 113 11.98 -2.24 64.74
CA ASN A 113 13.02 -2.82 65.60
C ASN A 113 13.56 -1.83 66.65
N THR A 114 13.40 -0.52 66.44
CA THR A 114 13.76 0.52 67.43
C THR A 114 12.64 0.82 68.44
N LEU A 115 11.36 0.62 68.06
CA LEU A 115 10.25 0.50 69.00
C LEU A 115 10.13 -0.96 69.48
N GLY A 116 11.12 -1.43 70.23
CA GLY A 116 11.00 -2.69 70.96
C GLY A 116 9.75 -2.72 71.85
N PRO A 117 9.23 -3.92 72.20
CA PRO A 117 7.93 -4.09 72.84
C PRO A 117 7.95 -3.47 74.24
N SER A 118 7.48 -2.23 74.35
CA SER A 118 7.21 -1.62 75.64
C SER A 118 5.89 -2.19 76.16
N GLY A 119 6.02 -3.23 77.00
CA GLY A 119 5.06 -3.53 78.06
C GLY A 119 4.03 -4.64 77.80
N VAL A 120 4.34 -5.85 78.27
CA VAL A 120 3.32 -6.78 78.83
C VAL A 120 3.87 -7.45 80.09
N ARG A 121 3.52 -6.86 81.25
CA ARG A 121 2.93 -7.50 82.44
C ARG A 121 3.41 -8.92 82.83
N GLU A 122 4.20 -9.01 83.90
CA GLU A 122 4.20 -10.17 84.81
C GLU A 122 3.73 -9.74 86.20
N ARG A 123 2.49 -10.15 86.54
CA ARG A 123 2.06 -10.38 87.93
C ARG A 123 2.17 -11.88 88.15
N GLN A 124 3.12 -12.32 88.97
CA GLN A 124 2.91 -13.29 90.04
C GLN A 124 4.18 -13.41 90.88
#